data_AF-A0A0G1KFI4-F1
#
_entry.id   AF-A0A0G1KFI4-F1
#
_cell.length_a   1.000
_cell.length_b   1.000
_cell.length_c   1.000
_cell.angle_alpha   90.00
_cell.angle_beta   90.00
_cell.angle_gamma   90.00
#
_symmetry.space_group_name_H-M   'P 1'
#
loop_
_entity.id
_entity.type
_entity.pdbx_description
1 polymer ?
#
loop_
_entity_poly.entity_id
_entity_poly.type
_entity_poly.pdbx_seq_one_letter_code
_entity_poly.pdbx_strand_id
1 'polypeptide(L)'
;MKYQAGADFLFNIAKRARKYYLGLTTISQDIPDFMASPQGKAIVTNSSIQMLMKQSPAAIEVVKETFNLTDAEKYYLLEARVGFGLFFIGQNHVGIRVVASYAEDQIITSDPRQILEVEKAKEEWAKSNKE
;
A
#
# COMPACT_ATOMS: atom_id res chain seq x y z
N MET A 1 -6.03 15.85 3.83
CA MET A 1 -5.62 16.30 2.47
C MET A 1 -5.34 17.80 2.50
N LYS A 2 -4.15 18.25 2.08
CA LYS A 2 -3.69 19.65 2.22
C LYS A 2 -4.36 20.65 1.27
N TYR A 3 -4.72 20.22 0.06
CA TYR A 3 -5.33 21.07 -0.96
C TYR A 3 -6.71 20.56 -1.36
N GLN A 4 -7.72 21.42 -1.21
CA GLN A 4 -9.12 21.07 -1.48
C GLN A 4 -9.35 20.66 -2.94
N ALA A 5 -8.78 21.42 -3.89
CA ALA A 5 -8.92 21.12 -5.32
C ALA A 5 -8.39 19.72 -5.71
N GLY A 6 -7.26 19.30 -5.10
CA GLY A 6 -6.70 17.96 -5.34
C GLY A 6 -7.55 16.85 -4.74
N ALA A 7 -8.13 17.09 -3.56
CA ALA A 7 -9.06 16.17 -2.92
C ALA A 7 -10.31 15.95 -3.77
N ASP A 8 -10.89 17.04 -4.28
CA ASP A 8 -12.10 17.00 -5.11
C ASP A 8 -11.81 16.36 -6.48
N PHE A 9 -10.60 16.52 -7.02
CA PHE A 9 -10.17 15.81 -8.23
C PHE A 9 -10.11 14.29 -8.02
N LEU A 10 -9.42 13.82 -6.97
CA LEU A 10 -9.32 12.39 -6.66
C LEU A 10 -10.68 11.76 -6.36
N PHE A 11 -11.52 12.46 -5.61
CA PHE A 11 -12.91 12.07 -5.35
C PHE A 11 -13.71 11.84 -6.64
N ASN A 12 -13.60 12.78 -7.58
CA ASN A 12 -14.27 12.73 -8.86
C ASN A 12 -13.78 11.58 -9.76
N ILE A 13 -12.50 11.23 -9.66
CA ILE A 13 -11.93 10.06 -10.32
C ILE A 13 -12.47 8.79 -9.67
N ALA A 14 -12.38 8.65 -8.35
CA ALA A 14 -12.82 7.45 -7.63
C ALA A 14 -14.26 7.04 -7.96
N LYS A 15 -15.16 8.03 -8.14
CA LYS A 15 -16.56 7.78 -8.51
C LYS A 15 -16.82 7.43 -9.98
N ARG A 16 -15.90 7.78 -10.90
CA ARG A 16 -16.16 7.72 -12.36
C ARG A 16 -15.17 6.86 -13.12
N ALA A 17 -14.02 6.51 -12.53
CA ALA A 17 -12.92 5.80 -13.16
C ALA A 17 -13.41 4.52 -13.88
N ARG A 18 -14.29 3.75 -13.23
CA ARG A 18 -14.89 2.53 -13.78
C ARG A 18 -15.62 2.75 -15.12
N LYS A 19 -16.32 3.87 -15.29
CA LYS A 19 -17.05 4.20 -16.53
C LYS A 19 -16.10 4.37 -17.72
N TYR A 20 -14.86 4.79 -17.45
CA TYR A 20 -13.85 5.09 -18.46
C TYR A 20 -12.76 4.02 -18.53
N TYR A 21 -13.00 2.83 -17.97
CA TYR A 21 -12.00 1.75 -17.90
C TYR A 21 -10.66 2.17 -17.26
N LEU A 22 -10.72 3.15 -16.35
CA LEU A 22 -9.57 3.64 -15.61
C LEU A 22 -9.52 2.96 -14.23
N GLY A 23 -8.31 2.55 -13.83
CA GLY A 23 -8.03 2.07 -12.48
C GLY A 23 -7.46 3.19 -11.61
N LEU A 24 -7.97 3.34 -10.39
CA LEU A 24 -7.38 4.21 -9.37
C LEU A 24 -6.82 3.34 -8.25
N THR A 25 -5.51 3.42 -8.03
CA THR A 25 -4.83 2.80 -6.90
C THR A 25 -4.34 3.89 -5.98
N THR A 26 -4.81 3.87 -4.73
CA THR A 26 -4.38 4.82 -3.70
C THR A 26 -3.59 4.08 -2.64
N ILE A 27 -2.40 4.59 -2.32
CA ILE A 27 -1.51 4.03 -1.30
C ILE A 27 -1.30 5.11 -0.25
N SER A 28 -1.64 4.81 1.00
CA SER A 28 -1.47 5.71 2.15
C SER A 28 -0.93 4.95 3.36
N GLN A 29 -0.11 5.63 4.16
CA GLN A 29 0.37 5.12 5.45
C GLN A 29 -0.51 5.56 6.62
N ASP A 30 -1.26 6.65 6.46
CA ASP A 30 -2.15 7.20 7.47
C ASP A 30 -3.60 7.07 6.99
N ILE A 31 -4.32 6.13 7.59
CA ILE A 31 -5.75 5.91 7.36
C ILE A 31 -6.61 6.90 8.15
N PRO A 32 -6.35 7.19 9.45
CA PRO A 32 -7.08 8.21 10.20
C PRO A 32 -7.22 9.54 9.46
N ASP A 33 -6.13 10.07 8.89
CA ASP A 33 -6.14 11.32 8.13
C ASP A 33 -7.03 11.25 6.88
N PHE A 34 -7.10 10.08 6.26
CA PHE A 34 -7.95 9.82 5.11
C PHE A 34 -9.43 9.82 5.52
N MET A 35 -9.73 9.16 6.63
CA MET A 35 -11.06 9.02 7.20
C MET A 35 -11.60 10.31 7.82
N ALA A 36 -10.74 11.27 8.18
CA ALA A 36 -11.14 12.58 8.65
C ALA A 36 -11.89 13.41 7.58
N SER A 37 -11.72 13.09 6.29
CA SER A 37 -12.33 13.84 5.18
C SER A 37 -13.44 13.06 4.47
N PRO A 38 -14.55 13.72 4.04
CA PRO A 38 -15.58 13.07 3.21
C PRO A 38 -15.03 12.50 1.89
N GLN A 39 -14.04 13.17 1.30
CA GLN A 39 -13.39 12.75 0.05
C GLN A 39 -12.62 11.43 0.25
N GLY A 40 -11.83 11.32 1.32
CA GLY A 40 -11.09 10.10 1.63
C GLY A 40 -12.00 8.91 1.90
N LYS A 41 -13.09 9.11 2.67
CA LYS A 41 -14.12 8.08 2.88
C LYS A 41 -14.69 7.55 1.58
N ALA A 42 -14.95 8.43 0.61
CA ALA A 42 -15.49 8.03 -0.69
C ALA A 42 -14.48 7.23 -1.52
N ILE A 43 -13.18 7.56 -1.46
CA ILE A 43 -12.14 6.79 -2.15
C ILE A 43 -12.08 5.36 -1.59
N VAL A 44 -12.10 5.21 -0.26
CA VAL A 44 -12.06 3.89 0.39
C VAL A 44 -13.30 3.06 0.05
N THR A 45 -14.49 3.65 0.15
CA THR A 45 -15.76 2.94 -0.09
C THR A 45 -16.02 2.58 -1.56
N ASN A 46 -15.47 3.33 -2.52
CA ASN A 46 -15.57 2.99 -3.96
C ASN A 46 -14.43 2.07 -4.45
N SER A 47 -13.48 1.72 -3.58
CA SER A 47 -12.41 0.78 -3.92
C SER A 47 -12.91 -0.65 -3.83
N SER A 48 -12.95 -1.37 -4.95
CA SER A 48 -13.42 -2.76 -5.01
C SER A 48 -12.41 -3.78 -4.45
N ILE A 49 -11.15 -3.37 -4.38
CA ILE A 49 -10.04 -4.17 -3.87
C ILE A 49 -9.34 -3.30 -2.83
N GLN A 50 -9.09 -3.87 -1.66
CA GLN A 50 -8.36 -3.20 -0.59
C GLN A 50 -7.26 -4.13 -0.09
N MET A 51 -6.12 -3.55 0.28
CA MET A 51 -4.99 -4.29 0.83
C MET A 51 -4.51 -3.56 2.08
N LEU A 52 -4.60 -4.22 3.22
CA LEU A 52 -4.13 -3.70 4.49
C LEU A 52 -2.86 -4.43 4.89
N MET A 53 -1.75 -3.71 4.91
CA MET A 53 -0.48 -4.21 5.45
C MET A 53 -0.42 -3.96 6.95
N LYS A 54 0.71 -4.29 7.59
CA LYS A 54 0.96 -4.02 9.00
C LYS A 54 0.51 -2.61 9.42
N GLN A 55 -0.27 -2.52 10.49
CA GLN A 55 -0.79 -1.26 11.03
C GLN A 55 -0.14 -0.90 12.36
N SER A 56 -0.17 0.38 12.72
CA SER A 56 0.26 0.84 14.03
C SER A 56 -0.87 0.67 15.08
N PRO A 57 -0.53 0.45 16.37
CA PRO A 57 -1.53 0.39 17.44
C PRO A 57 -2.39 1.66 17.56
N ALA A 58 -1.87 2.81 17.14
CA ALA A 58 -2.60 4.08 17.19
C ALA A 58 -3.72 4.18 16.14
N ALA A 59 -3.53 3.57 14.96
CA ALA A 59 -4.49 3.64 13.86
C ALA A 59 -5.44 2.43 13.80
N ILE A 60 -5.10 1.33 14.49
CA ILE A 60 -5.76 0.03 14.29
C ILE A 60 -7.26 0.04 14.59
N GLU A 61 -7.73 0.82 15.58
CA GLU A 61 -9.17 0.88 15.89
C GLU A 61 -9.97 1.55 14.76
N VAL A 62 -9.44 2.64 14.22
CA VAL A 62 -10.06 3.32 13.08
C VAL A 62 -10.10 2.39 11.87
N VAL A 63 -9.03 1.64 11.62
CA VAL A 63 -8.97 0.65 10.54
C VAL A 63 -9.98 -0.47 10.78
N LYS A 64 -10.08 -0.99 12.01
CA LYS A 64 -11.07 -2.02 12.38
C LYS A 64 -12.49 -1.57 12.06
N GLU A 65 -12.88 -0.38 12.51
CA GLU A 65 -14.21 0.17 12.27
C GLU A 65 -14.46 0.46 10.79
N THR A 66 -13.48 1.02 10.09
CA THR A 66 -13.60 1.42 8.67
C THR A 66 -13.77 0.23 7.73
N PHE A 67 -13.05 -0.87 8.00
CA PHE A 67 -13.02 -2.05 7.15
C PHE A 67 -13.79 -3.24 7.76
N ASN A 68 -14.57 -3.02 8.83
CA ASN A 68 -15.36 -4.04 9.52
C ASN A 68 -14.55 -5.28 9.90
N LEU A 69 -13.34 -5.07 10.44
CA LEU A 69 -12.45 -6.17 10.80
C LEU A 69 -12.93 -6.88 12.08
N THR A 70 -12.72 -8.18 12.12
CA THR A 70 -12.79 -8.97 13.34
C THR A 70 -11.62 -8.66 14.27
N ASP A 71 -11.74 -8.99 15.55
CA ASP A 71 -10.63 -8.86 16.49
C ASP A 71 -9.42 -9.73 16.09
N ALA A 72 -9.66 -10.92 15.53
CA ALA A 72 -8.59 -11.78 15.03
C ALA A 72 -7.79 -11.12 13.89
N GLU A 73 -8.48 -10.51 12.92
CA GLU A 73 -7.86 -9.79 11.81
C GLU A 73 -7.09 -8.55 12.26
N LYS A 74 -7.65 -7.83 13.24
CA LYS A 74 -6.99 -6.70 13.90
C LYS A 74 -5.66 -7.14 14.52
N TYR A 75 -5.66 -8.21 15.32
CA TYR A 75 -4.43 -8.73 15.94
C TYR A 75 -3.44 -9.24 14.89
N TYR A 76 -3.92 -9.89 13.84
CA TYR A 76 -3.08 -10.29 12.71
C TYR A 76 -2.35 -9.10 12.06
N LEU A 77 -3.04 -7.97 11.83
CA LEU A 77 -2.41 -6.77 11.25
C LEU A 77 -1.40 -6.09 12.20
N LEU A 78 -1.58 -6.19 13.52
CA LEU A 78 -0.63 -5.66 14.50
C LEU A 78 0.67 -6.47 14.53
N GLU A 79 0.55 -7.80 14.43
CA GLU A 79 1.67 -8.74 14.50
C GLU A 79 2.29 -9.06 13.13
N ALA A 80 1.67 -8.59 12.04
CA ALA A 80 2.13 -8.82 10.69
C ALA A 80 3.60 -8.41 10.49
N ARG A 81 4.32 -9.24 9.74
CA ARG A 81 5.67 -8.93 9.27
C ARG A 81 5.61 -8.11 7.98
N VAL A 82 6.72 -7.48 7.61
CA VAL A 82 6.84 -6.80 6.31
C VAL A 82 6.52 -7.81 5.19
N GLY A 83 5.68 -7.40 4.24
CA GLY A 83 5.20 -8.25 3.15
C GLY A 83 3.95 -9.09 3.48
N PHE A 84 3.50 -9.14 4.74
CA PHE A 84 2.24 -9.78 5.12
C PHE A 84 1.13 -8.75 5.28
N GLY A 85 -0.09 -9.14 4.91
CA GLY A 85 -1.27 -8.28 5.03
C GLY A 85 -2.58 -9.03 4.85
N LEU A 86 -3.68 -8.29 4.91
CA LEU A 86 -5.02 -8.74 4.58
C LEU A 86 -5.42 -8.16 3.22
N PHE A 87 -6.07 -8.99 2.42
CA PHE A 87 -6.55 -8.67 1.10
C PHE A 87 -8.06 -8.85 1.03
N PHE A 88 -8.73 -7.80 0.59
CA PHE A 88 -10.17 -7.69 0.58
C PHE A 88 -10.65 -7.69 -0.87
N ILE A 89 -11.54 -8.63 -1.19
CA ILE A 89 -12.30 -8.63 -2.44
C ILE A 89 -13.77 -8.79 -2.10
N GLY A 90 -14.53 -7.71 -2.25
CA GLY A 90 -15.94 -7.69 -1.84
C GLY A 90 -16.06 -7.95 -0.34
N GLN A 91 -16.66 -9.09 0.03
CA GLN A 91 -16.85 -9.50 1.43
C GLN A 91 -15.80 -10.51 1.91
N ASN A 92 -14.90 -10.96 1.05
CA ASN A 92 -13.89 -11.96 1.41
C ASN A 92 -12.64 -11.28 1.93
N HIS A 93 -12.17 -11.72 3.10
CA HIS A 93 -10.93 -11.27 3.71
C HIS A 93 -9.93 -12.43 3.70
N VAL A 94 -8.76 -12.21 3.11
CA VAL A 94 -7.75 -13.27 2.93
C VAL A 94 -6.39 -12.77 3.38
N GLY A 95 -5.71 -13.54 4.22
CA GLY A 95 -4.31 -13.29 4.55
C GLY A 95 -3.42 -13.52 3.34
N ILE A 96 -2.57 -12.56 3.00
CA ILE A 96 -1.64 -12.64 1.88
C ILE A 96 -0.20 -12.41 2.33
N ARG A 97 0.72 -12.96 1.53
CA ARG A 97 2.15 -12.69 1.60
C ARG A 97 2.63 -12.25 0.22
N VAL A 98 3.11 -11.02 0.15
CA VAL A 98 3.73 -10.44 -1.05
C VAL A 98 5.22 -10.78 -1.03
N VAL A 99 5.70 -11.32 -2.15
CA VAL A 99 7.11 -11.68 -2.34
C VAL A 99 7.53 -11.15 -3.70
N ALA A 100 8.64 -10.41 -3.75
CA ALA A 100 9.22 -9.96 -5.01
C ALA A 100 10.07 -11.08 -5.61
N SER A 101 10.04 -11.21 -6.94
CA SER A 101 11.04 -12.01 -7.63
C SER A 101 12.42 -11.33 -7.57
N TYR A 102 13.48 -12.10 -7.81
CA TYR A 102 14.84 -11.58 -7.82
C TYR A 102 15.02 -10.41 -8.82
N ALA A 103 14.40 -10.52 -10.00
CA ALA A 103 14.48 -9.47 -11.02
C ALA A 103 13.73 -8.19 -10.60
N GLU A 104 12.57 -8.32 -9.95
CA GLU A 104 11.82 -7.17 -9.45
C GLU A 104 12.56 -6.47 -8.31
N ASP A 105 13.12 -7.23 -7.37
CA ASP A 105 13.84 -6.71 -6.20
C ASP A 105 15.01 -5.80 -6.60
N GLN A 106 15.78 -6.19 -7.63
CA GLN A 106 16.87 -5.36 -8.16
C GLN A 106 16.40 -4.01 -8.73
N ILE A 107 15.16 -3.93 -9.21
CA ILE A 107 14.62 -2.72 -9.85
C ILE A 107 13.95 -1.82 -8.82
N ILE A 108 13.20 -2.42 -7.89
CA ILE A 108 12.32 -1.68 -6.96
C ILE A 108 12.95 -1.42 -5.59
N THR A 109 14.12 -2.00 -5.31
CA THR A 109 14.73 -1.87 -3.98
C THR A 109 14.91 -0.40 -3.61
N SER A 110 14.39 -0.07 -2.43
CA SER A 110 14.53 1.24 -1.81
C SER A 110 15.38 1.15 -0.54
N ASP A 111 15.96 -0.03 -0.25
CA ASP A 111 16.85 -0.21 0.90
C ASP A 111 18.21 0.40 0.57
N PRO A 112 18.65 1.45 1.30
CA PRO A 112 19.94 2.09 1.06
C PRO A 112 21.12 1.10 1.09
N ARG A 113 21.04 0.05 1.91
CA ARG A 113 22.10 -0.96 2.03
C ARG A 113 22.23 -1.79 0.76
N GLN A 114 21.11 -2.27 0.24
CA GLN A 114 21.08 -3.06 -1.00
C GLN A 114 21.51 -2.23 -2.20
N ILE A 115 21.12 -0.95 -2.26
CA ILE A 115 21.55 -0.03 -3.32
C ILE A 115 23.08 0.12 -3.31
N LEU A 116 23.68 0.34 -2.13
CA LEU A 116 25.14 0.46 -1.97
C LEU A 116 25.87 -0.83 -2.35
N GLU A 117 25.32 -2.00 -2.02
CA GLU A 117 25.89 -3.29 -2.43
C GLU A 117 25.85 -3.48 -3.94
N VAL A 118 24.74 -3.11 -4.59
CA VAL A 118 24.59 -3.15 -6.04
C VAL A 118 25.55 -2.18 -6.73
N GLU A 119 25.76 -0.97 -6.19
CA GLU A 119 26.75 -0.01 -6.70
C GLU A 119 28.18 -0.55 -6.61
N LYS A 120 28.58 -1.10 -5.46
CA LYS A 120 29.90 -1.72 -5.29
C LYS A 120 30.13 -2.89 -6.25
N ALA A 121 29.14 -3.78 -6.38
CA ALA A 121 29.22 -4.91 -7.31
C ALA A 121 29.37 -4.45 -8.78
N LYS A 122 28.70 -3.35 -9.16
CA LYS A 122 28.86 -2.74 -10.50
C LYS A 122 30.26 -2.15 -10.70
N GLU A 123 30.81 -1.47 -9.69
CA GLU A 123 32.17 -0.93 -9.76
C GLU A 123 33.24 -2.02 -9.87
N GLU A 124 33.09 -3.11 -9.12
CA GLU A 124 33.99 -4.26 -9.18
C GLU A 124 33.93 -4.97 -10.55
N TRP A 125 32.73 -5.19 -11.09
CA TRP A 125 32.53 -5.77 -12.42
C TRP A 125 33.08 -4.89 -13.55
N ALA A 126 32.99 -3.56 -13.41
CA ALA A 126 33.57 -2.62 -14.38
C ALA A 126 35.10 -2.58 -14.33
N LYS A 127 35.70 -2.88 -13.16
CA LYS A 127 37.15 -3.00 -13.00
C LYS A 127 37.67 -4.32 -13.58
N SER A 128 36.97 -5.43 -13.35
CA SER A 128 37.40 -6.76 -13.85
C SER A 128 37.29 -6.92 -15.37
N ASN A 129 36.40 -6.18 -16.04
CA ASN A 129 36.29 -6.19 -17.51
C ASN A 129 37.15 -5.12 -18.22
N LYS A 130 37.93 -4.34 -17.46
CA LYS A 130 38.90 -3.37 -18.00
C LYS A 130 40.33 -3.91 -18.05
N GLU A 131 40.58 -5.08 -17.47
CA GLU A 131 41.78 -5.91 -17.69
C GLU A 131 41.52 -6.92 -18.81
#